data_AF-A0A3A0AZM4-F1
#
_entry.id   AF-A0A3A0AZM4-F1
#
_cell.length_a   1.000
_cell.length_b   1.000
_cell.length_c   1.000
_cell.angle_alpha   90.00
_cell.angle_beta   90.00
_cell.angle_gamma   90.00
#
_symmetry.space_group_name_H-M   'P 1'
#
loop_
_entity.id
_entity.type
_entity.pdbx_description
1 polymer ?
#
loop_
_entity_poly.entity_id
_entity_poly.type
_entity_poly.pdbx_seq_one_letter_code
_entity_poly.pdbx_strand_id
1 'polypeptide(L)'
;MNLFAPCLREMRDRSRLSQSRLAEAAGFDHSYVSRLESGSRMPTRDAVLKLAAAMNLDEHDRDSLLAAAGFMPGRIESLLAGEPVLSEALGFLQNRAVPAEVRDDVRNMIALLVRQAQRAAFTVGRNGSRDSVVAA
;
A
#
# COMPACT_ATOMS: atom_id res chain seq x y z
N MET A 1 13.57 9.87 2.03
CA MET A 1 13.99 8.87 3.03
C MET A 1 13.77 7.49 2.44
N ASN A 2 14.81 6.68 2.26
CA ASN A 2 14.69 5.35 1.67
C ASN A 2 14.27 4.35 2.75
N LEU A 3 12.97 4.03 2.83
CA LEU A 3 12.41 3.11 3.82
C LEU A 3 12.57 1.64 3.41
N PHE A 4 12.82 1.36 2.13
CA PHE A 4 12.93 0.01 1.60
C PHE A 4 14.19 -0.73 2.07
N ALA A 5 15.36 -0.11 1.95
CA ALA A 5 16.64 -0.72 2.31
C ALA A 5 16.69 -1.26 3.77
N PRO A 6 16.30 -0.48 4.81
CA PRO A 6 16.24 -1.01 6.17
C PRO A 6 15.16 -2.08 6.35
N CYS A 7 13.99 -1.93 5.73
CA CYS A 7 12.91 -2.92 5.79
C CYS A 7 13.31 -4.27 5.18
N LEU A 8 13.95 -4.26 4.00
CA LEU A 8 14.46 -5.47 3.34
C LEU A 8 15.48 -6.19 4.22
N ARG A 9 16.43 -5.44 4.81
CA ARG A 9 17.45 -6.01 5.69
C ARG A 9 16.84 -6.68 6.91
N GLU A 10 15.91 -6.01 7.58
CA GLU A 10 15.22 -6.53 8.76
C GLU A 10 14.46 -7.83 8.46
N MET A 11 13.70 -7.86 7.37
CA MET A 11 12.97 -9.05 6.94
C MET A 11 13.92 -10.19 6.56
N ARG A 12 15.01 -9.90 5.85
CA ARG A 12 16.04 -10.90 5.51
C ARG A 12 16.66 -11.51 6.76
N ASP A 13 17.01 -10.68 7.74
CA ASP A 13 17.61 -11.12 9.01
C ASP A 13 16.61 -11.97 9.82
N ARG A 14 15.33 -11.57 9.88
CA ARG A 14 14.24 -12.38 10.48
C ARG A 14 14.08 -13.74 9.79
N SER A 15 14.18 -13.79 8.46
CA SER A 15 14.16 -15.03 7.67
C SER A 15 15.47 -15.82 7.70
N ARG A 16 16.49 -15.33 8.43
CA ARG A 16 17.81 -15.97 8.61
C ARG A 16 18.55 -16.29 7.29
N LEU A 17 18.36 -15.43 6.29
CA LEU A 17 19.03 -15.57 5.00
C LEU A 17 20.24 -14.64 4.92
N SER A 18 21.34 -15.10 4.31
CA SER A 18 22.39 -14.18 3.88
C SER A 18 21.95 -13.42 2.62
N GLN A 19 22.59 -12.29 2.29
CA GLN A 19 22.32 -11.58 1.03
C GLN A 19 22.48 -12.53 -0.18
N SER A 20 23.47 -13.43 -0.14
CA SER A 20 23.73 -14.38 -1.23
C SER A 20 22.60 -15.40 -1.36
N ARG A 21 22.15 -15.97 -0.23
CA ARG A 21 21.03 -16.94 -0.24
C ARG A 21 19.71 -16.31 -0.65
N LEU A 22 19.44 -15.09 -0.22
CA LEU A 22 18.25 -14.37 -0.67
C LEU A 22 18.32 -14.10 -2.18
N ALA A 23 19.47 -13.68 -2.69
CA ALA A 23 19.66 -13.42 -4.11
C ALA A 23 19.42 -14.70 -4.94
N GLU A 24 20.06 -15.80 -4.57
CA GLU A 24 19.90 -17.11 -5.20
C GLU A 24 18.43 -17.56 -5.20
N ALA A 25 17.77 -17.53 -4.04
CA ALA A 25 16.38 -17.95 -3.91
C ALA A 25 15.41 -17.05 -4.71
N ALA A 26 15.72 -15.77 -4.89
CA ALA A 26 14.92 -14.82 -5.65
C ALA A 26 15.28 -14.75 -7.15
N GLY A 27 16.30 -15.50 -7.61
CA GLY A 27 16.77 -15.46 -8.99
C GLY A 27 17.52 -14.18 -9.36
N PHE A 28 18.27 -13.60 -8.41
CA PHE A 28 19.08 -12.42 -8.58
C PHE A 28 20.56 -12.68 -8.27
N ASP A 29 21.43 -11.81 -8.75
CA ASP A 29 22.83 -11.80 -8.33
C ASP A 29 22.98 -11.19 -6.91
N HIS A 30 23.95 -11.68 -6.15
CA HIS A 30 24.29 -11.14 -4.83
C HIS A 30 24.50 -9.61 -4.85
N SER A 31 25.15 -9.09 -5.89
CA SER A 31 25.41 -7.66 -6.06
C SER A 31 24.14 -6.82 -6.22
N TYR A 32 23.04 -7.42 -6.66
CA TYR A 32 21.74 -6.75 -6.75
C TYR A 32 21.16 -6.54 -5.34
N VAL A 33 21.05 -7.60 -4.54
CA VAL A 33 20.55 -7.53 -3.15
C VAL A 33 21.41 -6.61 -2.29
N SER A 34 22.73 -6.67 -2.44
CA SER A 34 23.66 -5.77 -1.74
C SER A 34 23.42 -4.29 -2.07
N ARG A 35 23.16 -3.95 -3.34
CA ARG A 35 22.82 -2.58 -3.76
C ARG A 35 21.46 -2.11 -3.28
N LEU A 36 20.48 -3.03 -3.21
CA LEU A 36 19.17 -2.74 -2.63
C LEU A 36 19.28 -2.40 -1.15
N GLU A 37 19.99 -3.21 -0.35
CA GLU A 37 20.14 -2.99 1.09
C GLU A 37 21.03 -1.80 1.45
N SER A 38 21.96 -1.40 0.58
CA SER A 38 22.70 -0.13 0.73
C SER A 38 21.91 1.09 0.25
N GLY A 39 20.77 0.88 -0.41
CA GLY A 39 19.94 1.95 -0.97
C GLY A 39 20.53 2.62 -2.21
N SER A 40 21.62 2.09 -2.76
CA SER A 40 22.24 2.58 -4.00
C SER A 40 21.42 2.22 -5.24
N ARG A 41 20.43 1.33 -5.11
CA ARG A 41 19.49 0.98 -6.17
C ARG A 41 18.06 0.86 -5.64
N MET A 42 17.09 1.32 -6.43
CA MET A 42 15.67 1.09 -6.18
C MET A 42 15.20 -0.23 -6.82
N PRO A 43 14.33 -1.00 -6.14
CA PRO A 43 13.76 -2.22 -6.71
C PRO A 43 12.66 -1.90 -7.73
N THR A 44 12.37 -2.84 -8.62
CA THR A 44 11.09 -2.85 -9.34
C THR A 44 10.03 -3.56 -8.50
N ARG A 45 8.74 -3.39 -8.81
CA ARG A 45 7.66 -4.10 -8.11
C ARG A 45 7.85 -5.63 -8.18
N ASP A 46 8.16 -6.16 -9.35
CA ASP A 46 8.45 -7.59 -9.55
C ASP A 46 9.61 -8.07 -8.68
N ALA A 47 10.67 -7.28 -8.57
CA ALA A 47 11.80 -7.62 -7.69
C ALA A 47 11.39 -7.67 -6.22
N VAL A 48 10.55 -6.74 -5.74
CA VAL A 48 10.02 -6.79 -4.38
C VAL A 48 9.22 -8.07 -4.14
N LEU A 49 8.36 -8.45 -5.09
CA LEU A 49 7.55 -9.66 -5.00
C LEU A 49 8.40 -10.94 -4.97
N LYS A 50 9.43 -11.04 -5.82
CA LYS A 50 10.37 -12.18 -5.83
C LYS A 50 11.15 -12.29 -4.52
N LEU A 51 11.62 -11.17 -3.98
CA LEU A 51 12.33 -11.14 -2.68
C LEU A 51 11.40 -11.55 -1.54
N ALA A 52 10.15 -11.06 -1.52
CA ALA A 52 9.16 -11.43 -0.52
C ALA A 52 8.83 -12.93 -0.58
N ALA A 53 8.67 -13.49 -1.78
CA ALA A 53 8.45 -14.92 -1.98
C ALA A 53 9.65 -15.76 -1.51
N ALA A 54 10.88 -15.36 -1.86
CA ALA A 54 12.11 -16.05 -1.43
C ALA A 54 12.29 -16.06 0.09
N MET A 55 11.81 -15.04 0.79
CA MET A 55 11.82 -14.95 2.25
C MET A 55 10.63 -15.65 2.92
N ASN A 56 9.69 -16.20 2.15
CA ASN A 56 8.40 -16.73 2.60
C ASN A 56 7.61 -15.74 3.48
N LEU A 57 7.59 -14.46 3.08
CA LEU A 57 6.83 -13.45 3.80
C LEU A 57 5.33 -13.71 3.69
N ASP A 58 4.61 -13.45 4.77
CA ASP A 58 3.15 -13.38 4.72
C ASP A 58 2.66 -12.15 3.95
N GLU A 59 1.35 -12.03 3.78
CA GLU A 59 0.77 -10.89 3.05
C GLU A 59 1.08 -9.55 3.68
N HIS A 60 1.14 -9.48 5.02
CA HIS A 60 1.33 -8.24 5.76
C HIS A 60 2.76 -7.72 5.62
N ASP A 61 3.75 -8.60 5.79
CA ASP A 61 5.17 -8.29 5.59
C ASP A 61 5.45 -7.97 4.12
N ARG A 62 4.87 -8.72 3.17
CA ARG A 62 4.97 -8.42 1.72
C ARG A 62 4.43 -7.02 1.40
N ASP A 63 3.25 -6.70 1.92
CA ASP A 63 2.59 -5.42 1.68
C ASP A 63 3.38 -4.26 2.31
N SER A 64 3.98 -4.49 3.48
CA SER A 64 4.90 -3.55 4.13
C SER A 64 6.16 -3.30 3.29
N LEU A 65 6.74 -4.36 2.71
CA LEU A 65 7.91 -4.25 1.85
C LEU A 65 7.60 -3.51 0.53
N LEU A 66 6.42 -3.76 -0.06
CA LEU A 66 5.91 -3.01 -1.22
C LEU A 66 5.72 -1.52 -0.89
N ALA A 67 5.06 -1.21 0.23
CA ALA A 67 4.85 0.16 0.66
C ALA A 67 6.16 0.90 0.94
N ALA A 68 7.14 0.23 1.57
CA ALA A 68 8.46 0.78 1.81
C ALA A 68 9.24 1.11 0.52
N ALA A 69 8.97 0.36 -0.56
CA ALA A 69 9.47 0.62 -1.91
C ALA A 69 8.65 1.67 -2.70
N GLY A 70 7.55 2.17 -2.13
CA GLY A 70 6.66 3.14 -2.77
C GLY A 70 5.62 2.52 -3.71
N PHE A 71 5.42 1.20 -3.65
CA PHE A 71 4.39 0.51 -4.41
C PHE A 71 3.11 0.32 -3.58
N MET A 72 1.99 0.17 -4.28
CA MET A 72 0.74 -0.20 -3.64
C MET A 72 0.71 -1.69 -3.28
N PRO A 73 0.34 -2.02 -2.03
CA PRO A 73 0.02 -3.38 -1.60
C PRO A 73 -1.01 -4.07 -2.49
N GLY A 74 -0.84 -5.37 -2.75
CA GLY A 74 -1.73 -6.11 -3.65
C GLY A 74 -3.18 -6.20 -3.16
N ARG A 75 -3.38 -6.24 -1.84
CA ARG A 75 -4.72 -6.19 -1.24
C ARG A 75 -5.45 -4.89 -1.54
N ILE A 76 -4.74 -3.76 -1.49
CA ILE A 76 -5.31 -2.44 -1.82
C ILE A 76 -5.61 -2.38 -3.31
N GLU A 77 -4.71 -2.85 -4.17
CA GLU A 77 -4.94 -2.92 -5.61
C GLU A 77 -6.22 -3.72 -5.96
N SER A 78 -6.43 -4.88 -5.33
CA SER A 78 -7.65 -5.69 -5.53
C SER A 78 -8.91 -5.03 -4.96
N LEU A 79 -8.84 -4.35 -3.81
CA LEU A 79 -9.97 -3.63 -3.23
C LEU A 79 -10.37 -2.42 -4.09
N LEU A 80 -9.40 -1.77 -4.72
CA LEU A 80 -9.62 -0.60 -5.58
C LEU A 80 -9.96 -0.95 -7.03
N ALA A 81 -9.69 -2.19 -7.47
CA ALA A 81 -10.00 -2.63 -8.84
C ALA A 81 -11.50 -2.55 -9.17
N GLY A 82 -12.39 -2.66 -8.17
CA GLY A 82 -13.83 -2.46 -8.33
C GLY A 82 -14.27 -1.00 -8.31
N GLU A 83 -13.39 -0.07 -7.92
CA GLU A 83 -13.73 1.33 -7.65
C GLU A 83 -12.81 2.29 -8.44
N PRO A 84 -13.14 2.61 -9.70
CA PRO A 84 -12.28 3.38 -10.59
C PRO A 84 -11.94 4.78 -10.04
N VAL A 85 -12.90 5.43 -9.37
CA VAL A 85 -12.70 6.76 -8.77
C VAL A 85 -11.61 6.76 -7.70
N LEU A 86 -11.54 5.70 -6.89
CA LEU A 86 -10.53 5.60 -5.83
C LEU A 86 -9.14 5.32 -6.41
N SER A 87 -9.08 4.54 -7.51
CA SER A 87 -7.83 4.30 -8.25
C SER A 87 -7.28 5.59 -8.87
N GLU A 88 -8.13 6.41 -9.49
CA GLU A 88 -7.76 7.72 -10.05
C GLU A 88 -7.29 8.69 -8.96
N ALA A 89 -8.04 8.79 -7.87
CA ALA A 89 -7.68 9.63 -6.73
C ALA A 89 -6.30 9.24 -6.16
N LEU A 90 -6.03 7.95 -6.05
CA LEU A 90 -4.74 7.44 -5.58
C LEU A 90 -3.60 7.77 -6.55
N GLY A 91 -3.82 7.59 -7.87
CA GLY A 91 -2.85 7.96 -8.90
C GLY A 91 -2.50 9.45 -8.84
N PHE A 92 -3.51 10.32 -8.66
CA PHE A 92 -3.31 11.76 -8.48
C PHE A 92 -2.49 12.07 -7.22
N LEU A 93 -2.84 11.45 -6.09
CA LEU A 93 -2.16 11.66 -4.81
C LEU A 93 -0.71 11.12 -4.78
N GLN A 94 -0.37 10.17 -5.65
CA GLN A 94 0.99 9.63 -5.78
C GLN A 94 1.86 10.41 -6.76
N ASN A 95 1.26 11.22 -7.64
CA ASN A 95 1.97 12.00 -8.63
C ASN A 95 2.78 13.13 -7.97
N ARG A 96 4.11 12.98 -7.97
CA ARG A 96 5.05 13.96 -7.38
C ARG A 96 5.16 15.25 -8.18
N ALA A 97 4.74 15.27 -9.44
CA ALA A 97 4.71 16.50 -10.24
C ALA A 97 3.57 17.45 -9.81
N VAL A 98 2.55 16.93 -9.11
CA VAL A 98 1.49 17.75 -8.52
C VAL A 98 2.05 18.47 -7.27
N PRO A 99 1.76 19.77 -7.05
CA PRO A 99 2.14 20.45 -5.81
C PRO A 99 1.55 19.78 -4.56
N ALA A 100 2.24 19.89 -3.42
CA ALA A 100 1.81 19.22 -2.19
C ALA A 100 0.48 19.76 -1.68
N GLU A 101 0.29 21.07 -1.80
CA GLU A 101 -0.91 21.81 -1.39
C GLU A 101 -2.15 21.26 -2.09
N VAL A 102 -2.05 21.03 -3.40
CA VAL A 102 -3.15 20.49 -4.22
C VAL A 102 -3.49 19.05 -3.81
N ARG A 103 -2.48 18.23 -3.50
CA ARG A 103 -2.74 16.87 -3.00
C ARG A 103 -3.40 16.87 -1.63
N ASP A 104 -3.04 17.81 -0.76
CA ASP A 104 -3.63 17.96 0.57
C ASP A 104 -5.08 18.44 0.47
N ASP A 105 -5.38 19.35 -0.46
CA ASP A 105 -6.75 19.77 -0.77
C ASP A 105 -7.60 18.58 -1.23
N VAL A 106 -7.08 17.73 -2.12
CA VAL A 106 -7.77 16.50 -2.54
C VAL A 106 -8.03 15.56 -1.36
N ARG A 107 -7.07 15.37 -0.45
CA ARG A 107 -7.30 14.58 0.77
C ARG A 107 -8.44 15.17 1.61
N ASN A 108 -8.46 16.49 1.78
CA ASN A 108 -9.48 17.18 2.56
C ASN A 108 -10.88 17.04 1.93
N MET A 109 -10.96 17.15 0.60
CA MET A 109 -12.21 16.97 -0.15
C MET A 109 -12.74 15.55 -0.03
N ILE A 110 -11.90 14.53 -0.25
CA ILE A 110 -12.29 13.12 -0.09
C ILE A 110 -12.78 12.87 1.34
N ALA A 111 -12.05 13.36 2.35
CA ALA A 111 -12.45 13.21 3.74
C ALA A 111 -13.80 13.90 4.04
N LEU A 112 -14.06 15.06 3.44
CA LEU A 112 -15.35 15.73 3.57
C LEU A 112 -16.49 14.91 2.97
N LEU A 113 -16.31 14.40 1.75
CA LEU A 113 -17.30 13.56 1.06
C LEU A 113 -17.64 12.31 1.87
N VAL A 114 -16.63 11.61 2.37
CA VAL A 114 -16.84 10.41 3.21
C VAL A 114 -17.62 10.76 4.48
N ARG A 115 -17.28 11.86 5.17
CA ARG A 115 -18.02 12.32 6.36
C ARG A 115 -19.47 12.67 6.04
N GLN A 116 -19.73 13.31 4.90
CA GLN A 116 -21.09 13.65 4.47
C GLN A 116 -21.91 12.39 4.13
N ALA A 117 -21.33 11.46 3.38
CA ALA A 117 -21.96 10.20 3.03
C ALA A 117 -22.32 9.37 4.28
N GLN A 118 -21.42 9.30 5.26
CA GLN A 118 -21.69 8.66 6.55
C GLN A 118 -22.87 9.33 7.26
N ARG A 119 -22.88 10.67 7.37
CA ARG A 119 -24.00 11.41 7.98
C ARG A 119 -25.33 11.13 7.30
N ALA A 120 -25.36 11.12 5.96
CA ALA A 120 -26.55 10.82 5.17
C ALA A 120 -27.03 9.37 5.41
N ALA A 121 -26.13 8.40 5.38
CA ALA A 121 -26.45 7.01 5.68
C ALA A 121 -27.01 6.82 7.11
N PHE A 122 -26.45 7.54 8.09
CA PHE A 122 -26.97 7.57 9.47
C PHE A 122 -28.36 8.23 9.58
N THR A 123 -28.69 9.20 8.72
CA THR A 123 -30.02 9.84 8.71
C THR A 123 -31.07 8.94 8.06
N VAL A 124 -30.73 8.25 6.96
CA VAL A 124 -31.59 7.26 6.30
C VAL A 124 -31.91 6.08 7.23
N GLY A 125 -30.92 5.58 7.99
CA GLY A 125 -31.12 4.51 8.96
C GLY A 125 -32.03 4.87 10.15
N ARG A 126 -32.06 6.15 10.58
CA ARG A 126 -32.96 6.61 11.66
C ARG A 126 -34.41 6.84 11.20
N ASN A 127 -34.65 7.21 9.94
CA ASN A 127 -36.01 7.35 9.42
C ASN A 127 -36.68 5.99 9.18
N GLY A 128 -35.92 4.98 8.71
CA GLY A 128 -36.45 3.62 8.53
C GLY A 128 -36.96 2.96 9.82
N SER A 129 -36.39 3.30 10.99
CA SER A 129 -36.88 2.82 12.29
C SER A 129 -38.04 3.63 12.89
N ARG A 130 -38.33 4.84 12.39
CA ARG A 130 -39.47 5.65 12.87
C ARG A 130 -40.75 5.29 12.14
N ASP A 131 -40.68 5.02 10.84
CA ASP A 131 -41.86 4.67 10.04
C ASP A 131 -42.43 3.28 10.42
N SER A 132 -41.62 2.40 11.02
CA SER A 132 -42.07 1.10 11.53
C SER A 132 -42.80 1.17 12.88
N VAL A 133 -42.73 2.29 13.62
CA VAL A 133 -43.34 2.43 14.96
C VAL A 133 -44.70 3.15 14.92
N VAL A 134 -45.01 3.88 13.85
CA VAL A 134 -46.28 4.62 13.71
C VAL A 134 -47.38 3.78 13.04
N ALA A 135 -47.06 2.55 12.59
CA ALA A 135 -47.99 1.63 11.94
C ALA A 135 -48.55 0.53 12.86
N ALA A 136 -48.35 0.63 14.18
CA ALA A 136 -48.86 -0.31 15.19
C ALA A 136 -49.81 0.40 16.18
#